data_AF-A0A969NH92-F1
#
_entry.id   AF-A0A969NH92-F1
#
_cell.length_a   1.000
_cell.length_b   1.000
_cell.length_c   1.000
_cell.angle_alpha   90.00
_cell.angle_beta   90.00
_cell.angle_gamma   90.00
#
_symmetry.space_group_name_H-M   'P 1'
#
loop_
_entity.id
_entity.type
_entity.pdbx_description
1 polymer ?
#
loop_
_entity_poly.entity_id
_entity_poly.type
_entity_poly.pdbx_seq_one_letter_code
_entity_poly.pdbx_strand_id
1 'polypeptide(L)'
;MITLASLVIDPIGYLIIAAGIIGLGFVFWNFYKIDKLSSENGTVKEIANKIKKGIATFIVAEYKFLALFVISLAILAFFYGKSQEGLNGMLAVAVIIGAASSAAAGYFSKQITGGSNDKIVAESQKTTVMVLELHFQQVFQLD
;
A
#
# COMPACT_ATOMS: atom_id res chain seq x y z
N MET A 1 -8.34 -36.88 -9.00
CA MET A 1 -7.04 -36.70 -8.33
C MET A 1 -6.26 -35.68 -9.12
N ILE A 2 -6.49 -34.39 -8.84
CA ILE A 2 -5.67 -33.31 -9.39
C ILE A 2 -4.30 -33.44 -8.71
N THR A 3 -3.33 -33.73 -9.55
CA THR A 3 -2.02 -34.28 -9.25
C THR A 3 -1.30 -33.42 -8.21
N LEU A 4 -0.90 -34.06 -7.11
CA LEU A 4 0.00 -33.54 -6.08
C LEU A 4 1.42 -33.19 -6.61
N ALA A 5 1.63 -33.25 -7.93
CA ALA A 5 2.89 -33.01 -8.62
C ALA A 5 3.12 -31.55 -9.05
N SER A 6 2.09 -30.70 -9.11
CA SER A 6 2.27 -29.24 -9.27
C SER A 6 2.68 -28.54 -7.96
N LEU A 7 2.89 -29.32 -6.90
CA LEU A 7 3.46 -28.88 -5.62
C LEU A 7 5.00 -28.90 -5.61
N VAL A 8 5.64 -29.33 -6.70
CA VAL A 8 7.03 -28.91 -6.96
C VAL A 8 6.93 -27.53 -7.58
N ILE A 9 7.23 -26.53 -6.76
CA ILE A 9 7.43 -25.17 -7.23
C ILE A 9 8.50 -25.23 -8.33
N ASP A 10 8.12 -25.03 -9.58
CA ASP A 10 9.07 -24.90 -10.69
C ASP A 10 10.14 -23.86 -10.32
N PRO A 11 11.37 -23.91 -10.83
CA PRO A 11 12.41 -22.92 -10.51
C PRO A 11 11.94 -21.45 -10.68
N ILE A 12 10.94 -21.23 -11.53
CA ILE A 12 10.23 -19.95 -11.71
C ILE A 12 9.37 -19.58 -10.49
N GLY A 13 8.64 -20.51 -9.89
CA GLY A 13 7.81 -20.24 -8.72
C GLY A 13 8.63 -19.85 -7.48
N TYR A 14 9.84 -20.41 -7.33
CA TYR A 14 10.75 -20.02 -6.25
C TYR A 14 11.24 -18.59 -6.45
N LEU A 15 11.48 -18.20 -7.70
CA LEU A 15 11.86 -16.84 -8.08
C LEU A 15 10.74 -15.83 -7.78
N ILE A 16 9.48 -16.17 -8.02
CA ILE A 16 8.32 -15.30 -7.72
C ILE A 16 8.20 -15.04 -6.21
N ILE A 17 8.31 -16.10 -5.39
CA ILE A 17 8.26 -15.97 -3.94
C ILE A 17 9.46 -15.17 -3.43
N ALA A 18 10.66 -15.45 -3.94
CA ALA A 18 11.87 -14.71 -3.60
C ALA A 18 11.76 -13.22 -3.96
N ALA A 19 11.24 -12.89 -5.15
CA ALA A 19 11.01 -11.51 -5.57
C ALA A 19 10.00 -10.78 -4.66
N GLY A 20 8.93 -11.46 -4.23
CA GLY A 20 7.97 -10.91 -3.27
C GLY A 20 8.61 -10.55 -1.93
N ILE A 21 9.46 -11.43 -1.39
CA ILE A 21 10.19 -11.19 -0.13
C ILE A 21 11.18 -10.04 -0.28
N ILE A 22 11.93 -9.98 -1.37
CA ILE A 22 12.88 -8.89 -1.65
C ILE A 22 12.13 -7.55 -1.77
N GLY A 23 10.98 -7.53 -2.45
CA GLY A 23 10.13 -6.35 -2.57
C GLY A 23 9.65 -5.84 -1.21
N LEU A 24 9.15 -6.74 -0.35
CA LEU A 24 8.75 -6.40 1.01
C LEU A 24 9.93 -5.85 1.83
N GLY A 25 11.12 -6.46 1.70
CA GLY A 25 12.34 -5.98 2.35
C GLY A 25 12.73 -4.56 1.91
N PHE A 26 12.64 -4.27 0.61
CA PHE A 26 12.91 -2.93 0.09
C PHE A 26 11.91 -1.89 0.61
N VAL A 27 10.63 -2.22 0.67
CA VAL A 27 9.60 -1.33 1.25
C VAL A 27 9.91 -1.06 2.72
N PHE A 28 10.26 -2.10 3.49
CA PHE A 28 10.59 -1.95 4.91
C PHE A 28 11.84 -1.07 5.13
N TRP A 29 12.86 -1.22 4.28
CA TRP A 29 14.05 -0.37 4.31
C TRP A 29 13.70 1.10 4.09
N ASN A 30 12.90 1.40 3.07
CA ASN A 30 12.48 2.77 2.77
C ASN A 30 11.60 3.35 3.88
N PHE A 31 10.69 2.54 4.42
CA PHE A 31 9.89 2.92 5.57
C PHE A 31 10.76 3.32 6.77
N TYR A 32 11.80 2.54 7.08
CA TYR A 32 12.71 2.85 8.19
C TYR A 32 13.50 4.16 7.96
N LYS A 33 13.88 4.46 6.71
CA LYS A 33 14.50 5.76 6.38
C LYS A 33 13.57 6.93 6.66
N ILE A 34 12.31 6.80 6.26
CA ILE A 34 11.29 7.85 6.45
C ILE A 34 10.95 7.98 7.93
N ASP A 35 10.91 6.88 8.68
CA ASP A 35 10.54 6.91 10.09
C ASP A 35 11.53 7.70 10.96
N LYS A 36 12.82 7.66 10.59
CA LYS A 36 13.89 8.46 11.23
C LYS A 36 13.77 9.97 11.03
N LEU A 37 12.97 10.42 10.07
CA LEU A 37 12.78 11.86 9.83
C LEU A 37 11.92 12.46 10.95
N SER A 38 12.36 13.60 11.49
CA SER A 38 11.64 14.35 12.52
C SER A 38 10.88 15.52 11.91
N SER A 39 9.58 15.59 12.18
CA SER A 39 8.76 16.75 11.81
C SER A 39 8.76 17.76 12.97
N GLU A 40 9.62 18.78 12.85
CA GLU A 40 9.72 19.88 13.84
C GLU A 40 8.73 21.04 13.55
N ASN A 41 8.12 21.06 12.35
CA ASN A 41 7.21 22.13 11.95
C ASN A 41 5.79 21.88 12.49
N GLY A 42 5.42 22.62 13.55
CA GLY A 42 4.12 22.51 14.22
C GLY A 42 2.91 22.70 13.30
N THR A 43 3.01 23.62 12.33
CA THR A 43 1.95 23.88 11.34
C THR A 43 1.75 22.70 10.39
N VAL A 44 2.84 22.13 9.87
CA VAL A 44 2.78 20.96 8.97
C VAL A 44 2.20 19.75 9.69
N LYS A 45 2.59 19.55 10.96
CA LYS A 45 2.04 18.48 11.80
C LYS A 45 0.54 18.64 12.03
N GLU A 46 0.05 19.86 12.26
CA GLU A 46 -1.38 20.13 12.41
C GLU A 46 -2.17 19.80 11.13
N ILE A 47 -1.67 20.25 9.97
CA ILE A 47 -2.28 19.96 8.66
C ILE A 47 -2.29 18.46 8.41
N ALA A 48 -1.17 17.78 8.65
CA ALA A 48 -1.07 16.34 8.49
C ALA A 48 -2.03 15.59 9.41
N ASN A 49 -2.24 16.05 10.65
CA ASN A 49 -3.24 15.47 11.55
C ASN A 49 -4.68 15.64 11.02
N LYS A 50 -5.01 16.80 10.45
CA LYS A 50 -6.32 17.02 9.80
C LYS A 50 -6.50 16.06 8.62
N ILE A 51 -5.46 15.86 7.81
CA ILE A 51 -5.47 14.89 6.70
C ILE A 51 -5.60 13.45 7.21
N LYS A 52 -4.80 13.05 8.21
CA LYS A 52 -4.88 11.72 8.86
C LYS A 52 -6.30 11.42 9.33
N LYS A 53 -6.96 12.39 9.96
CA LYS A 53 -8.36 12.28 10.41
C LYS A 53 -9.34 12.16 9.24
N GLY A 54 -9.11 12.91 8.15
CA GLY A 54 -9.88 12.79 6.91
C GLY A 54 -9.75 11.41 6.28
N ILE A 55 -8.52 10.89 6.18
CA ILE A 55 -8.21 9.55 5.65
C ILE A 55 -8.91 8.47 6.49
N ALA A 56 -8.85 8.56 7.82
CA ALA A 56 -9.53 7.58 8.68
C ALA A 56 -11.05 7.52 8.43
N THR A 57 -11.68 8.68 8.20
CA THR A 57 -13.11 8.77 7.89
C THR A 57 -13.41 8.23 6.49
N PHE A 58 -12.55 8.56 5.51
CA PHE A 58 -12.64 8.08 4.14
C PHE A 58 -12.47 6.56 4.04
N ILE A 59 -11.53 5.95 4.76
CA ILE A 59 -11.31 4.50 4.77
C ILE A 59 -12.57 3.76 5.22
N VAL A 60 -13.24 4.22 6.27
CA VAL A 60 -14.48 3.60 6.75
C VAL A 60 -15.59 3.70 5.70
N ALA A 61 -15.71 4.84 5.01
CA ALA A 61 -16.69 5.02 3.94
C ALA A 61 -16.38 4.12 2.74
N GLU A 62 -15.14 4.10 2.28
CA GLU A 62 -14.69 3.30 1.14
C GLU A 62 -14.88 1.79 1.39
N TYR A 63 -14.54 1.31 2.59
CA TYR A 63 -14.65 -0.11 2.92
C TYR A 63 -16.10 -0.58 3.00
N LYS A 64 -17.04 0.30 3.33
CA LYS A 64 -18.47 -0.02 3.25
C LYS A 64 -18.91 -0.29 1.81
N PHE A 65 -18.52 0.54 0.86
CA PHE A 65 -18.82 0.32 -0.56
C PHE A 65 -18.07 -0.90 -1.10
N LEU A 66 -16.79 -1.07 -0.73
CA LEU A 66 -15.99 -2.22 -1.12
C LEU A 66 -16.60 -3.54 -0.63
N ALA A 67 -17.09 -3.59 0.61
CA ALA A 67 -17.74 -4.79 1.16
C ALA A 67 -18.97 -5.20 0.32
N LEU A 68 -19.81 -4.23 -0.09
CA LEU A 68 -20.98 -4.50 -0.93
C LEU A 68 -20.58 -5.05 -2.31
N PHE A 69 -19.50 -4.51 -2.88
CA PHE A 69 -18.95 -4.97 -4.16
C PHE A 69 -18.41 -6.40 -4.07
N VAL A 70 -17.65 -6.71 -3.02
CA VAL A 70 -17.08 -8.05 -2.79
C VAL A 70 -18.18 -9.09 -2.58
N ILE A 71 -19.23 -8.76 -1.82
CA ILE A 71 -20.39 -9.65 -1.63
C ILE A 71 -21.08 -9.92 -2.97
N SER A 72 -21.30 -8.89 -3.78
CA SER A 72 -21.93 -9.03 -5.10
C SER A 72 -21.10 -9.92 -6.04
N LEU A 73 -19.77 -9.74 -6.05
CA LEU A 73 -18.85 -10.60 -6.80
C LEU A 73 -18.84 -12.05 -6.29
N ALA A 74 -18.88 -12.27 -4.98
CA ALA A 74 -18.91 -13.61 -4.40
C ALA A 74 -20.19 -14.37 -4.80
N ILE A 75 -21.34 -13.68 -4.81
CA ILE A 75 -22.62 -14.24 -5.27
C ILE A 75 -22.53 -14.59 -6.76
N LEU A 76 -22.02 -13.67 -7.59
CA LEU A 76 -21.87 -13.90 -9.02
C LEU A 76 -20.93 -15.09 -9.31
N ALA A 77 -19.79 -15.15 -8.63
CA ALA A 77 -18.81 -16.23 -8.74
C ALA A 77 -19.39 -17.58 -8.30
N PHE A 78 -20.28 -17.59 -7.30
CA PHE A 78 -20.96 -18.80 -6.86
C PHE A 78 -21.93 -19.35 -7.93
N PHE A 79 -22.73 -18.48 -8.55
CA PHE A 79 -23.63 -18.88 -9.65
C PHE A 79 -22.85 -19.33 -10.89
N TYR A 80 -21.77 -18.63 -11.22
CA TYR A 80 -20.88 -19.01 -12.32
C TYR A 80 -20.21 -20.37 -12.08
N GLY A 81 -19.74 -20.62 -10.86
CA GLY A 81 -19.13 -21.91 -10.50
C GLY A 81 -20.11 -23.09 -10.62
N LYS A 82 -21.38 -22.89 -10.25
CA LYS A 82 -22.41 -23.93 -10.44
C LYS A 82 -22.71 -24.26 -11.91
N SER A 83 -22.41 -23.36 -12.84
CA SER A 83 -22.68 -23.52 -14.27
C SER A 83 -21.59 -24.31 -15.00
N GLN A 84 -20.44 -24.60 -14.37
CA GLN A 84 -19.36 -25.38 -14.95
C GLN A 84 -19.11 -26.67 -14.16
N GLU A 85 -19.18 -27.82 -14.84
CA GLU A 85 -18.84 -29.11 -14.27
C GLU A 85 -17.36 -29.12 -13.84
N GLY A 86 -17.10 -29.25 -12.54
CA GLY A 86 -15.76 -29.34 -11.95
C GLY A 86 -15.30 -28.09 -11.19
N LEU A 87 -15.94 -26.93 -11.39
CA LEU A 87 -15.62 -25.70 -10.64
C LEU A 87 -16.59 -25.51 -9.48
N ASN A 88 -16.44 -26.37 -8.46
CA ASN A 88 -17.21 -26.27 -7.23
C ASN A 88 -17.06 -24.88 -6.57
N GLY A 89 -17.92 -24.54 -5.60
CA GLY A 89 -17.98 -23.23 -4.91
C GLY A 89 -16.67 -22.68 -4.32
N MET A 90 -15.57 -23.43 -4.44
CA MET A 90 -14.18 -23.01 -4.29
C MET A 90 -13.80 -21.75 -5.10
N LEU A 91 -14.42 -21.47 -6.25
CA LEU A 91 -14.21 -20.20 -6.96
C LEU A 91 -14.64 -18.99 -6.11
N ALA A 92 -15.81 -19.07 -5.47
CA ALA A 92 -16.30 -18.00 -4.60
C ALA A 92 -15.39 -17.82 -3.38
N VAL A 93 -14.86 -18.93 -2.83
CA VAL A 93 -13.88 -18.89 -1.73
C VAL A 93 -12.59 -18.20 -2.15
N ALA A 94 -12.05 -18.51 -3.33
CA ALA A 94 -10.85 -17.86 -3.87
C ALA A 94 -11.06 -16.35 -4.07
N VAL A 95 -12.23 -15.93 -4.56
CA VAL A 95 -12.59 -14.51 -4.72
C VAL A 95 -12.63 -13.79 -3.38
N ILE A 96 -13.22 -14.40 -2.35
CA ILE A 96 -13.28 -13.81 -1.00
C ILE A 96 -11.88 -13.65 -0.41
N ILE A 97 -11.04 -14.68 -0.50
CA ILE A 97 -9.66 -14.64 -0.01
C ILE A 97 -8.83 -13.58 -0.75
N GLY A 98 -8.96 -13.50 -2.08
CA GLY A 98 -8.30 -12.49 -2.89
C GLY A 98 -8.75 -11.07 -2.53
N ALA A 99 -10.06 -10.87 -2.35
CA ALA A 99 -10.62 -9.59 -1.94
C ALA A 99 -10.17 -9.17 -0.53
N ALA A 100 -10.11 -10.11 0.42
CA ALA A 100 -9.61 -9.86 1.77
C ALA A 100 -8.13 -9.47 1.76
N SER A 101 -7.30 -10.16 0.98
CA SER A 101 -5.88 -9.84 0.80
C SER A 101 -5.68 -8.44 0.19
N SER A 102 -6.46 -8.09 -0.84
CA SER A 102 -6.43 -6.78 -1.49
C SER A 102 -6.84 -5.65 -0.54
N ALA A 103 -7.94 -5.85 0.21
CA ALA A 103 -8.38 -4.90 1.23
C ALA A 103 -7.28 -4.69 2.28
N ALA A 104 -6.70 -5.76 2.83
CA ALA A 104 -5.61 -5.66 3.79
C ALA A 104 -4.42 -4.83 3.25
N ALA A 105 -3.96 -5.10 2.03
CA ALA A 105 -2.88 -4.34 1.41
C ALA A 105 -3.21 -2.84 1.25
N GLY A 106 -4.45 -2.53 0.84
CA GLY A 106 -4.94 -1.15 0.72
C GLY A 106 -4.98 -0.41 2.07
N TYR A 107 -5.33 -1.10 3.15
CA TYR A 107 -5.32 -0.52 4.50
C TYR A 107 -3.91 -0.12 4.92
N PHE A 108 -2.94 -1.04 4.83
CA PHE A 108 -1.56 -0.79 5.25
C PHE A 108 -0.91 0.37 4.50
N SER A 109 -1.11 0.44 3.18
CA SER A 109 -0.60 1.53 2.34
C SER A 109 -1.05 2.91 2.80
N LYS A 110 -2.34 3.06 3.13
CA LYS A 110 -2.91 4.34 3.59
C LYS A 110 -2.41 4.72 4.97
N GLN A 111 -2.19 3.76 5.87
CA GLN A 111 -1.68 4.07 7.21
C GLN A 111 -0.23 4.52 7.17
N ILE A 112 0.59 3.87 6.36
CA ILE A 112 2.00 4.24 6.16
C ILE A 112 2.11 5.65 5.55
N THR A 113 1.36 5.91 4.48
CA THR A 113 1.35 7.21 3.79
C THR A 113 0.81 8.30 4.71
N GLY A 114 -0.36 8.07 5.32
CA GLY A 114 -0.97 9.01 6.27
C GLY A 114 0.00 9.37 7.39
N GLY A 115 0.72 8.38 7.93
CA GLY A 115 1.69 8.51 9.01
C GLY A 115 2.97 9.30 8.70
N SER A 116 3.38 9.36 7.43
CA SER A 116 4.70 9.85 7.00
C SER A 116 4.69 11.18 6.26
N ASN A 117 3.53 11.65 5.79
CA ASN A 117 3.40 12.88 5.00
C ASN A 117 3.97 14.13 5.70
N ASP A 118 3.78 14.26 7.02
CA ASP A 118 4.35 15.36 7.81
C ASP A 118 5.88 15.35 7.81
N LYS A 119 6.48 14.17 7.93
CA LYS A 119 7.93 13.97 7.92
C LYS A 119 8.53 14.32 6.56
N ILE A 120 7.94 13.81 5.48
CA ILE A 120 8.41 14.04 4.10
C ILE A 120 8.30 15.51 3.72
N VAL A 121 7.18 16.17 4.05
CA VAL A 121 6.98 17.58 3.73
C VAL A 121 7.94 18.47 4.52
N ALA A 122 8.16 18.18 5.81
CA ALA A 122 9.12 18.93 6.62
C ALA A 122 10.55 18.81 6.09
N GLU A 123 10.98 17.60 5.69
CA GLU A 123 12.30 17.38 5.10
C GLU A 123 12.43 18.09 3.75
N SER A 124 11.40 18.02 2.89
CA SER A 124 11.40 18.66 1.57
C SER A 124 11.56 20.19 1.68
N GLN A 125 10.93 20.82 2.68
CA GLN A 125 11.10 22.25 2.92
C GLN A 125 12.56 22.61 3.26
N LYS A 126 13.23 21.82 4.11
CA LYS A 126 14.64 22.02 4.47
C LYS A 126 15.54 21.91 3.23
N THR A 127 15.33 20.88 2.40
CA THR A 127 16.10 20.69 1.16
C THR A 127 15.86 21.80 0.14
N THR A 128 14.62 22.22 -0.09
CA THR A 128 14.32 23.30 -1.06
C THR A 128 14.96 24.62 -0.65
N VAL A 129 14.90 24.99 0.64
CA VAL A 129 15.54 26.21 1.15
C VAL A 129 17.06 26.13 0.99
N MET A 130 17.67 24.98 1.33
CA MET A 130 19.11 24.77 1.13
C MET A 130 19.53 24.92 -0.33
N VAL A 131 18.79 24.33 -1.27
CA VAL A 131 19.10 24.41 -2.70
C VAL A 131 18.94 25.84 -3.22
N LEU A 132 17.92 26.56 -2.76
CA LEU A 132 17.71 27.96 -3.12
C LEU A 132 18.85 28.86 -2.63
N GLU A 133 19.31 28.66 -1.39
CA GLU A 133 20.43 29.40 -0.80
C GLU A 133 21.71 29.19 -1.62
N LEU A 134 22.01 27.92 -1.97
CA LEU A 134 23.17 27.58 -2.81
C LEU A 134 23.11 28.26 -4.18
N HIS A 135 21.92 28.30 -4.81
CA HIS A 135 21.75 29.01 -6.09
C HIS A 135 21.91 30.53 -5.93
N PHE A 136 21.41 31.10 -4.84
CA PHE A 136 21.55 32.53 -4.58
C PHE A 136 23.02 32.91 -4.38
N GLN A 137 23.76 32.16 -3.56
CA GLN A 137 25.21 32.36 -3.37
C GLN A 137 25.99 32.24 -4.69
N GLN A 138 25.67 31.23 -5.51
CA GLN A 138 26.29 31.05 -6.83
C GLN A 138 26.02 32.20 -7.79
N VAL A 139 24.79 32.73 -7.84
CA VAL A 139 24.41 33.83 -8.74
C VAL A 139 25.07 35.14 -8.33
N PHE A 140 25.19 35.40 -7.03
CA PHE A 140 25.73 36.66 -6.51
C PHE A 140 27.22 36.61 -6.18
N GLN A 141 27.90 35.47 -6.41
CA GLN A 141 29.29 35.23 -6.00
C GLN A 141 29.54 35.65 -4.54
N LEU A 142 28.55 35.37 -3.67
CA LEU A 142 28.66 35.62 -2.25
C LEU A 142 29.29 34.38 -1.63
N ASP A 143 30.56 34.50 -1.25
CA ASP A 143 31.30 33.47 -0.50
C ASP A 143 30.63 33.13 0.85
#